data_AF-A0A3A9YTY4-F1
#
_entry.id   AF-A0A3A9YTY4-F1
#
_cell.length_a   1.000
_cell.length_b   1.000
_cell.length_c   1.000
_cell.angle_alpha   90.00
_cell.angle_beta   90.00
_cell.angle_gamma   90.00
#
_symmetry.space_group_name_H-M   'P 1'
#
loop_
_entity.id
_entity.type
_entity.pdbx_description
1 polymer ?
#
loop_
_entity_poly.entity_id
_entity_poly.type
_entity_poly.pdbx_seq_one_letter_code
_entity_poly.pdbx_strand_id
1 'polypeptide(L)'
;MDEWGIALIAAGSALAGSLVTGWFTWIVGNRQAEAARHAGDRQADALLDTVRRTLEDGRAVRLLDLRRQTYVQFLQAAHVALVARRSPGRAAEDGQSLARALAAVELEGPGEVAHAARGFVASLSGHVPVEEIDRARDAFADAARAALSAPVPS
;
A
#
# COMPACT_ATOMS: atom_id res chain seq x y z
N MET A 1 -77.77 -27.70 -24.85
CA MET A 1 -76.90 -26.51 -24.69
C MET A 1 -75.59 -27.07 -24.20
N ASP A 2 -74.68 -27.26 -25.14
CA ASP A 2 -73.81 -28.44 -25.14
C ASP A 2 -72.54 -28.20 -24.32
N GLU A 3 -72.21 -29.15 -23.45
CA GLU A 3 -70.97 -29.20 -22.66
C GLU A 3 -69.71 -29.01 -23.53
N TRP A 4 -69.80 -29.35 -24.81
CA TRP A 4 -68.76 -29.13 -25.82
C TRP A 4 -68.44 -27.65 -26.07
N GLY A 5 -69.43 -26.75 -25.99
CA GLY A 5 -69.21 -25.31 -26.18
C GLY A 5 -68.52 -24.63 -24.99
N ILE A 6 -68.80 -25.10 -23.78
CA ILE A 6 -68.16 -24.60 -22.54
C ILE A 6 -66.71 -25.06 -22.48
N ALA A 7 -66.44 -26.31 -22.87
CA ALA A 7 -65.07 -26.85 -22.92
C ALA A 7 -64.17 -26.10 -23.91
N LEU A 8 -64.69 -25.69 -25.08
CA LEU A 8 -63.94 -24.93 -26.08
C LEU A 8 -63.62 -23.50 -25.65
N ILE A 9 -64.56 -22.81 -25.00
CA ILE A 9 -64.32 -21.45 -24.47
C ILE A 9 -63.33 -21.50 -23.30
N ALA A 10 -63.44 -22.51 -22.43
CA ALA A 10 -62.50 -22.73 -21.33
C ALA A 10 -61.07 -23.03 -21.84
N ALA A 11 -60.94 -23.91 -22.84
CA ALA A 11 -59.66 -24.22 -23.47
C ALA A 11 -59.04 -23.00 -24.18
N GLY A 12 -59.85 -22.20 -24.88
CA GLY A 12 -59.40 -20.96 -25.53
C GLY A 12 -58.94 -19.89 -24.54
N SER A 13 -59.62 -19.77 -23.41
CA SER A 13 -59.28 -18.80 -22.34
C SER A 13 -57.98 -19.16 -21.62
N ALA A 14 -57.72 -20.46 -21.43
CA ALA A 14 -56.48 -20.94 -20.81
C ALA A 14 -55.25 -20.71 -21.71
N LEU A 15 -55.38 -20.93 -23.03
CA LEU A 15 -54.31 -20.66 -23.98
C LEU A 15 -54.06 -19.15 -24.15
N ALA A 16 -55.12 -18.34 -24.21
CA ALA A 16 -55.00 -16.88 -24.27
C ALA A 16 -54.36 -16.30 -23.00
N GLY A 17 -54.75 -16.77 -21.81
CA GLY A 17 -54.13 -16.36 -20.54
C GLY A 17 -52.66 -16.78 -20.41
N SER A 18 -52.30 -17.96 -20.92
CA SER A 18 -50.91 -18.46 -20.94
C SER A 18 -50.00 -17.63 -21.86
N LEU A 19 -50.48 -17.23 -23.03
CA LEU A 19 -49.73 -16.40 -23.98
C LEU A 19 -49.53 -14.97 -23.47
N VAL A 20 -50.54 -14.35 -22.85
CA VAL A 20 -50.44 -13.01 -22.26
C VAL A 20 -49.45 -13.01 -21.09
N THR A 21 -49.51 -14.02 -20.23
CA THR A 21 -48.60 -14.15 -19.09
C THR A 21 -47.15 -14.39 -19.54
N GLY A 22 -46.95 -15.22 -20.58
CA GLY A 22 -45.63 -15.46 -21.17
C GLY A 22 -45.01 -14.22 -21.83
N TRP A 23 -45.81 -13.43 -22.55
CA TRP A 23 -45.37 -12.20 -23.22
C TRP A 23 -44.99 -11.10 -22.22
N PHE A 24 -45.78 -10.91 -21.15
CA PHE A 24 -45.44 -9.97 -20.07
C PHE A 24 -44.16 -10.37 -19.33
N THR A 25 -43.95 -11.66 -19.09
CA THR A 25 -42.73 -12.18 -18.45
C THR A 25 -41.49 -11.93 -19.33
N TRP A 26 -41.62 -12.07 -20.66
CA TRP A 26 -40.53 -11.84 -21.60
C TRP A 26 -40.15 -10.35 -21.71
N ILE A 27 -41.13 -9.44 -21.74
CA ILE A 27 -40.88 -7.98 -21.81
C ILE A 27 -40.26 -7.44 -20.51
N VAL A 28 -40.69 -7.95 -19.35
CA VAL A 28 -40.15 -7.52 -18.03
C VAL A 28 -38.76 -8.14 -17.78
N GLY A 29 -38.54 -9.38 -18.18
CA GLY A 29 -37.24 -10.06 -18.04
C GLY A 29 -36.13 -9.42 -18.87
N ASN A 30 -36.42 -8.95 -20.09
CA ASN A 30 -35.40 -8.37 -20.97
C ASN A 30 -34.96 -6.97 -20.52
N ARG A 31 -35.85 -6.16 -19.92
CA ARG A 31 -35.51 -4.85 -19.33
C ARG A 31 -34.77 -4.94 -17.99
N GLN A 32 -35.05 -5.96 -17.17
CA GLN A 32 -34.30 -6.21 -15.94
C GLN A 32 -32.89 -6.75 -16.20
N ALA A 33 -32.70 -7.54 -17.26
CA ALA A 33 -31.38 -8.06 -17.64
C ALA A 33 -30.41 -6.96 -18.09
N GLU A 34 -30.89 -5.91 -18.75
CA GLU A 34 -30.07 -4.78 -19.22
C GLU A 34 -29.71 -3.81 -18.08
N ALA A 35 -30.67 -3.52 -17.19
CA ALA A 35 -30.44 -2.71 -15.99
C ALA A 35 -29.51 -3.41 -14.97
N ALA A 36 -29.60 -4.74 -14.85
CA ALA A 36 -28.69 -5.53 -14.01
C ALA A 36 -27.27 -5.60 -14.57
N ARG A 37 -27.10 -5.62 -15.90
CA ARG A 37 -25.76 -5.55 -16.55
C ARG A 37 -25.10 -4.19 -16.33
N HIS A 38 -25.83 -3.09 -16.51
CA HIS A 38 -25.31 -1.73 -16.27
C HIS A 38 -25.04 -1.41 -14.79
N ALA A 39 -25.74 -2.07 -13.86
CA ALA A 39 -25.43 -2.00 -12.44
C ALA A 39 -24.23 -2.90 -12.09
N GLY A 40 -24.11 -4.06 -12.73
CA GLY A 40 -22.99 -5.00 -12.56
C GLY A 40 -21.66 -4.44 -13.05
N ASP A 41 -21.64 -3.78 -14.22
CA ASP A 41 -20.41 -3.18 -14.78
C ASP A 41 -19.87 -2.05 -13.89
N ARG A 42 -20.77 -1.19 -13.37
CA ARG A 42 -20.38 -0.13 -12.42
C ARG A 42 -19.96 -0.68 -11.05
N GLN A 43 -20.53 -1.80 -10.62
CA GLN A 43 -20.08 -2.50 -9.41
C GLN A 43 -18.71 -3.15 -9.62
N ALA A 44 -18.44 -3.71 -10.79
CA ALA A 44 -17.13 -4.25 -11.14
C ALA A 44 -16.06 -3.16 -11.16
N ASP A 45 -16.34 -2.00 -11.77
CA ASP A 45 -15.43 -0.86 -11.78
C ASP A 45 -15.17 -0.31 -10.37
N ALA A 46 -16.20 -0.18 -9.53
CA ALA A 46 -16.04 0.27 -8.15
C ALA A 46 -15.21 -0.72 -7.30
N LEU A 47 -15.36 -2.02 -7.53
CA LEU A 47 -14.56 -3.05 -6.88
C LEU A 47 -13.10 -3.02 -7.35
N LEU A 48 -12.86 -2.87 -8.66
CA LEU A 48 -11.51 -2.75 -9.22
C LEU A 48 -10.80 -1.50 -8.70
N ASP A 49 -11.49 -0.38 -8.60
CA ASP A 49 -10.96 0.87 -8.07
C ASP A 49 -10.64 0.76 -6.57
N THR A 50 -11.48 0.05 -5.81
CA THR A 50 -11.22 -0.25 -4.40
C THR A 50 -10.02 -1.17 -4.22
N VAL A 51 -9.91 -2.24 -5.02
CA VAL A 51 -8.76 -3.16 -4.99
C VAL A 51 -7.49 -2.43 -5.39
N ARG A 52 -7.54 -1.59 -6.42
CA ARG A 52 -6.41 -0.79 -6.88
C ARG A 52 -5.93 0.16 -5.79
N ARG A 53 -6.83 0.94 -5.17
CA ARG A 53 -6.50 1.78 -4.00
C ARG A 53 -5.91 0.97 -2.86
N THR A 54 -6.51 -0.16 -2.51
CA THR A 54 -6.00 -1.02 -1.42
C THR A 54 -4.60 -1.56 -1.72
N LEU A 55 -4.31 -1.92 -2.97
CA LEU A 55 -3.00 -2.40 -3.40
C LEU A 55 -1.96 -1.26 -3.41
N GLU A 56 -2.36 -0.06 -3.80
CA GLU A 56 -1.53 1.16 -3.77
C GLU A 56 -1.21 1.56 -2.32
N ASP A 57 -2.23 1.59 -1.44
CA ASP A 57 -2.06 1.81 0.00
C ASP A 57 -1.15 0.75 0.64
N GLY A 58 -1.34 -0.52 0.27
CA GLY A 58 -0.50 -1.62 0.73
C GLY A 58 0.96 -1.51 0.25
N ARG A 59 1.22 -0.93 -0.93
CA ARG A 59 2.59 -0.66 -1.42
C ARG A 59 3.23 0.49 -0.65
N ALA A 60 2.49 1.57 -0.39
CA ALA A 60 3.00 2.72 0.35
C ALA A 60 3.41 2.34 1.78
N VAL A 61 2.59 1.56 2.49
CA VAL A 61 2.92 1.07 3.85
C VAL A 61 4.20 0.21 3.83
N ARG A 62 4.33 -0.71 2.87
CA ARG A 62 5.54 -1.56 2.76
C ARG A 62 6.80 -0.75 2.49
N LEU A 63 6.72 0.29 1.67
CA LEU A 63 7.86 1.18 1.41
C LEU A 63 8.27 1.97 2.66
N LEU A 64 7.30 2.46 3.43
CA LEU A 64 7.57 3.15 4.71
C LEU A 64 8.20 2.21 5.75
N ASP A 65 7.73 0.97 5.83
CA ASP A 65 8.31 -0.02 6.74
C ASP A 65 9.74 -0.41 6.34
N LEU A 66 10.00 -0.58 5.03
CA LEU A 66 11.36 -0.82 4.52
C LEU A 66 12.30 0.34 4.89
N ARG A 67 11.86 1.60 4.66
CA ARG A 67 12.63 2.79 5.04
C ARG A 67 12.89 2.86 6.53
N ARG A 68 11.88 2.60 7.37
CA ARG A 68 12.03 2.56 8.83
C ARG A 68 13.09 1.53 9.23
N GLN A 69 13.05 0.34 8.62
CA GLN A 69 14.03 -0.71 8.90
C GLN A 69 15.46 -0.28 8.50
N THR A 70 15.63 0.33 7.33
CA THR A 70 16.91 0.86 6.86
C THR A 70 17.49 1.89 7.84
N TYR A 71 16.67 2.82 8.33
CA TYR A 71 17.14 3.84 9.28
C TYR A 71 17.52 3.25 10.65
N VAL A 72 16.77 2.24 11.12
CA VAL A 72 17.09 1.53 12.37
C VAL A 72 18.41 0.76 12.24
N GLN A 73 18.63 0.06 11.13
CA GLN A 73 19.87 -0.68 10.88
C GLN A 73 21.09 0.25 10.85
N PHE A 74 20.94 1.43 10.24
CA PHE A 74 21.98 2.46 10.26
C PHE A 74 22.30 2.95 11.67
N LEU A 75 21.29 3.27 12.48
CA LEU A 75 21.50 3.69 13.87
C LEU A 75 22.18 2.59 14.72
N GLN A 76 21.81 1.34 14.51
CA GLN A 76 22.45 0.20 15.19
C GLN A 76 23.93 0.08 14.80
N ALA A 77 24.24 0.13 13.51
CA ALA A 77 25.63 0.07 13.04
C ALA A 77 26.46 1.26 13.55
N ALA A 78 25.87 2.45 13.56
CA ALA A 78 26.51 3.66 14.08
C ALA A 78 26.77 3.58 15.59
N HIS A 79 25.83 3.00 16.35
CA HIS A 79 26.00 2.76 17.78
C HIS A 79 27.15 1.78 18.06
N VAL A 80 27.23 0.68 17.31
CA VAL A 80 28.34 -0.28 17.42
C VAL A 80 29.67 0.40 17.12
N ALA A 81 29.75 1.19 16.05
CA ALA A 81 30.95 1.95 15.71
C ALA A 81 31.35 2.96 16.81
N LEU A 82 30.38 3.65 17.44
CA LEU A 82 30.63 4.56 18.56
C LEU A 82 31.20 3.83 19.79
N VAL A 83 30.69 2.64 20.09
CA VAL A 83 31.20 1.81 21.19
C VAL A 83 32.60 1.28 20.88
N ALA A 84 32.83 0.79 19.67
CA ALA A 84 34.13 0.30 19.21
C ALA A 84 35.21 1.39 19.20
N ARG A 85 34.82 2.65 18.99
CA ARG A 85 35.71 3.81 19.10
C ARG A 85 36.33 3.95 20.50
N ARG A 86 35.66 3.46 21.54
CA ARG A 86 36.17 3.41 22.92
C ARG A 86 36.98 2.14 23.22
N SER A 87 36.96 1.13 22.34
CA SER A 87 37.62 -0.16 22.56
C SER A 87 38.16 -0.78 21.24
N PRO A 88 39.48 -0.70 20.98
CA PRO A 88 40.06 -0.89 19.63
C PRO A 88 40.09 -2.33 19.07
N GLY A 89 39.36 -3.29 19.67
CA GLY A 89 39.47 -4.72 19.32
C GLY A 89 38.69 -5.20 18.10
N ARG A 90 37.69 -4.45 17.58
CA ARG A 90 36.78 -4.90 16.49
C ARG A 90 36.52 -3.89 15.36
N ALA A 91 37.32 -2.83 15.28
CA ALA A 91 37.05 -1.66 14.45
C ALA A 91 36.82 -1.91 12.93
N ALA A 92 37.42 -2.95 12.34
CA ALA A 92 37.33 -3.20 10.90
C ALA A 92 35.96 -3.76 10.44
N GLU A 93 35.42 -4.74 11.17
CA GLU A 93 34.10 -5.34 10.85
C GLU A 93 32.96 -4.35 11.14
N ASP A 94 33.11 -3.58 12.22
CA ASP A 94 32.16 -2.54 12.62
C ASP A 94 32.11 -1.42 11.58
N GLY A 95 33.27 -1.00 11.07
CA GLY A 95 33.38 0.00 9.99
C GLY A 95 32.73 -0.46 8.69
N GLN A 96 32.89 -1.73 8.30
CA GLN A 96 32.27 -2.27 7.08
C GLN A 96 30.74 -2.38 7.21
N SER A 97 30.25 -2.73 8.40
CA SER A 97 28.82 -2.80 8.68
C SER A 97 28.17 -1.41 8.63
N LEU A 98 28.85 -0.40 9.17
CA LEU A 98 28.41 1.00 9.10
C LEU A 98 28.40 1.51 7.65
N ALA A 99 29.45 1.24 6.87
CA ALA A 99 29.51 1.65 5.46
C ALA A 99 28.37 1.03 4.63
N ARG A 100 28.04 -0.24 4.85
CA ARG A 100 26.91 -0.91 4.19
C ARG A 100 25.57 -0.28 4.57
N ALA A 101 25.38 0.02 5.85
CA ALA A 101 24.15 0.67 6.30
C ALA A 101 24.01 2.10 5.77
N LEU A 102 25.11 2.85 5.65
CA LEU A 102 25.11 4.17 5.01
C LEU A 102 24.68 4.07 3.53
N ALA A 103 25.25 3.14 2.78
CA ALA A 103 24.89 2.95 1.37
C ALA A 103 23.39 2.62 1.20
N ALA A 104 22.80 1.83 2.11
CA ALA A 104 21.37 1.56 2.10
C ALA A 104 20.53 2.83 2.36
N VAL A 105 20.95 3.68 3.30
CA VAL A 105 20.29 4.97 3.56
C VAL A 105 20.38 5.91 2.37
N GLU A 106 21.52 5.95 1.69
CA GLU A 106 21.72 6.79 0.49
C GLU A 106 20.86 6.36 -0.69
N LEU A 107 20.57 5.05 -0.79
CA LEU A 107 19.71 4.50 -1.84
C LEU A 107 18.22 4.70 -1.56
N GLU A 108 17.81 4.45 -0.30
CA GLU A 108 16.38 4.38 0.06
C GLU A 108 15.81 5.69 0.62
N GLY A 109 16.67 6.53 1.19
CA GLY A 109 16.29 7.75 1.90
C GLY A 109 16.20 8.99 1.00
N PRO A 110 15.36 9.97 1.37
CA PRO A 110 15.40 11.28 0.72
C PRO A 110 16.75 11.96 1.00
N GLY A 111 17.12 12.90 0.13
CA GLY A 111 18.45 13.53 0.13
C GLY A 111 18.85 14.14 1.48
N GLU A 112 17.90 14.69 2.23
CA GLU A 112 18.12 15.25 3.57
C GLU A 112 18.57 14.18 4.58
N VAL A 113 17.94 13.00 4.56
CA VAL A 113 18.30 11.87 5.43
C VAL A 113 19.67 11.35 5.07
N ALA A 114 19.96 11.20 3.77
CA ALA A 114 21.27 10.78 3.29
C ALA A 114 22.38 11.78 3.68
N HIS A 115 22.09 13.09 3.60
CA HIS A 115 23.01 14.13 4.01
C HIS A 115 23.30 14.07 5.52
N ALA A 116 22.26 13.95 6.35
CA ALA A 116 22.42 13.81 7.80
C ALA A 116 23.19 12.53 8.18
N ALA A 117 22.93 11.40 7.48
CA ALA A 117 23.63 10.14 7.70
C ALA A 117 25.13 10.25 7.40
N ARG A 118 25.50 10.89 6.27
CA ARG A 118 26.90 11.17 5.95
C ARG A 118 27.56 12.06 7.01
N GLY A 119 26.87 13.10 7.46
CA GLY A 119 27.34 13.97 8.54
C GLY A 119 27.65 13.18 9.81
N PHE A 120 26.75 12.27 10.20
CA PHE A 120 26.95 11.43 11.38
C PHE A 120 28.15 10.47 11.23
N VAL A 121 28.30 9.80 10.08
CA VAL A 121 29.46 8.94 9.82
C VAL A 121 30.77 9.73 9.81
N ALA A 122 30.77 10.96 9.27
CA ALA A 122 31.91 11.86 9.31
C ALA A 122 32.28 12.23 10.76
N SER A 123 31.30 12.55 11.61
CA SER A 123 31.53 12.80 13.04
C SER A 123 32.07 11.57 13.78
N LEU A 124 31.63 10.36 13.44
CA LEU A 124 32.18 9.13 14.03
C LEU A 124 33.63 8.86 13.62
N SER A 125 33.99 9.19 12.38
CA SER A 125 35.34 9.01 11.85
C SER A 125 36.32 10.10 12.29
N GLY A 126 35.82 11.28 12.63
CA GLY A 126 36.61 12.42 13.08
C GLY A 126 37.03 12.35 14.56
N HIS A 127 37.92 13.27 14.95
CA HIS A 127 38.29 13.51 16.36
C HIS A 127 37.40 14.61 16.98
N VAL A 128 36.10 14.49 16.79
CA VAL A 128 35.12 15.45 17.32
C VAL A 128 34.65 15.05 18.73
N PRO A 129 34.22 16.03 19.55
CA PRO A 129 33.68 15.79 20.88
C PRO A 129 32.37 15.00 20.83
N VAL A 130 32.01 14.34 21.94
CA VAL A 130 30.83 13.47 22.03
C VAL A 130 29.53 14.24 21.77
N GLU A 131 29.47 15.49 22.21
CA GLU A 131 28.32 16.38 22.03
C GLU A 131 28.05 16.66 20.54
N GLU A 132 29.08 16.69 19.71
CA GLU A 132 28.95 16.88 18.26
C GLU A 132 28.46 15.59 17.58
N ILE A 133 28.89 14.43 18.07
CA ILE A 133 28.40 13.13 17.62
C ILE A 133 26.92 12.97 17.98
N ASP A 134 26.53 13.33 19.20
CA ASP A 134 25.12 13.30 19.63
C ASP A 134 24.26 14.27 18.79
N ARG A 135 24.76 15.48 18.52
CA ARG A 135 24.07 16.44 17.63
C ARG A 135 23.87 15.87 16.22
N ALA A 136 24.88 15.21 15.66
CA ALA A 136 24.77 14.59 14.34
C ALA A 136 23.80 13.40 14.31
N ARG A 137 23.77 12.61 15.39
CA ARG A 137 22.78 11.53 15.57
C ARG A 137 21.35 12.09 15.62
N ASP A 138 21.15 13.14 16.40
CA ASP A 138 19.83 13.75 16.59
C ASP A 138 19.34 14.40 15.29
N ALA A 139 20.23 15.07 14.54
CA ALA A 139 19.93 15.59 13.21
C ALA A 139 19.50 14.50 12.21
N PHE A 140 20.17 13.33 12.23
CA PHE A 140 19.73 12.18 11.43
C PHE A 140 18.36 11.68 11.87
N ALA A 141 18.11 11.54 13.18
CA ALA A 141 16.84 11.05 13.71
C ALA A 141 15.68 12.00 13.38
N ASP A 142 15.91 13.31 13.41
CA ASP A 142 14.93 14.33 13.04
C ASP A 142 14.61 14.28 11.55
N ALA A 143 15.62 14.19 10.68
CA ALA A 143 15.44 14.02 9.23
C ALA A 143 14.69 12.72 8.91
N ALA A 144 15.05 11.62 9.57
CA ALA A 144 14.39 10.32 9.38
C ALA A 144 12.92 10.36 9.81
N ARG A 145 12.60 11.01 10.93
CA ARG A 145 11.21 11.22 11.39
C ARG A 145 10.43 12.08 10.39
N ALA A 146 11.00 13.18 9.92
CA ALA A 146 10.38 14.02 8.90
C ALA A 146 10.09 13.24 7.61
N ALA A 147 11.03 12.43 7.15
CA ALA A 147 10.88 11.58 5.96
C ALA A 147 9.80 10.50 6.10
N LEU A 148 9.60 9.96 7.30
CA LEU A 148 8.57 8.96 7.58
C LEU A 148 7.18 9.56 7.82
N SER A 149 7.11 10.85 8.18
CA SER A 149 5.86 11.60 8.36
C SER A 149 5.41 12.33 7.09
N ALA A 150 6.27 12.44 6.08
CA ALA A 150 5.94 13.06 4.81
C ALA A 150 4.90 12.22 4.04
N PRO A 151 3.83 12.82 3.49
CA PRO A 151 2.88 12.10 2.66
C PRO A 151 3.58 11.58 1.40
N VAL A 152 3.34 10.30 1.06
CA VAL A 152 3.84 9.71 -0.19
C VAL A 152 3.16 10.47 -1.35
N PRO A 153 3.93 11.11 -2.25
CA PRO A 153 3.32 11.78 -3.40
C PRO A 153 2.61 10.74 -4.26
N SER A 154 1.31 10.96 -4.48
CA SER A 154 0.41 10.19 -5.33
C SER A 154 0.73 10.37 -6.80
#